data_AF-A0A7Y8EZX6-F1
#
_entry.id   AF-A0A7Y8EZX6-F1
#
_cell.length_a   1.000
_cell.length_b   1.000
_cell.length_c   1.000
_cell.angle_alpha   90.00
_cell.angle_beta   90.00
_cell.angle_gamma   90.00
#
_symmetry.space_group_name_H-M   'P 1'
#
loop_
_entity.id
_entity.type
_entity.pdbx_description
1 polymer ?
#
loop_
_entity_poly.entity_id
_entity_poly.type
_entity_poly.pdbx_seq_one_letter_code
_entity_poly.pdbx_strand_id
1 'polypeptide(L)'
;AILRLISSKGGIRFEGQPLDQLNQQQVRPLRREMQVVFQDPFGSLSPRMCVSEIVGEGLRIHKMGTPAEQEAAIIAALKEVGLDPDARHRYPHEFSGGPRQR
;
A
#
# COMPACT_ATOMS: atom_id res chain seq x y z
N ALA A 1 -3.71 -3.08 16.60
CA ALA A 1 -3.15 -4.25 17.30
C ALA A 1 -2.01 -4.89 16.48
N ILE A 2 -2.28 -5.48 15.32
CA ILE A 2 -1.27 -6.21 14.50
C ILE A 2 -0.11 -5.32 14.03
N LEU A 3 -0.37 -4.17 13.40
CA LEU A 3 0.69 -3.22 13.00
C LEU A 3 1.33 -2.44 14.18
N ARG A 4 0.86 -2.65 15.42
CA ARG A 4 1.21 -1.87 16.62
C ARG A 4 1.09 -0.34 16.47
N LEU A 5 0.06 0.10 15.74
CA LEU A 5 -0.33 1.53 15.65
C LEU A 5 -1.18 2.00 16.85
N ILE A 6 -1.74 1.04 17.60
CA ILE A 6 -2.51 1.26 18.84
C ILE A 6 -2.07 0.22 19.87
N SER A 7 -2.26 0.51 21.16
CA SER A 7 -2.04 -0.47 22.22
C SER A 7 -3.09 -1.60 22.17
N SER A 8 -2.71 -2.78 22.62
CA SER A 8 -3.59 -3.95 22.70
C SER A 8 -3.18 -4.83 23.89
N LYS A 9 -4.14 -5.59 24.42
CA LYS A 9 -3.91 -6.62 25.45
C LYS A 9 -4.09 -8.00 24.81
N GLY A 10 -3.38 -9.01 25.32
CA GLY A 10 -3.37 -10.37 24.77
C GLY A 10 -2.20 -10.63 23.82
N GLY A 11 -1.98 -11.91 23.49
CA GLY A 11 -0.90 -12.35 22.61
C GLY A 11 -1.29 -12.18 21.14
N ILE A 12 -0.38 -11.63 20.34
CA ILE A 12 -0.55 -11.47 18.89
C ILE A 12 0.60 -12.19 18.23
N ARG A 13 0.32 -13.12 17.31
CA ARG A 13 1.35 -13.83 16.54
C ARG A 13 1.23 -13.48 15.05
N PHE A 14 2.37 -13.24 14.42
CA PHE A 14 2.50 -13.11 12.96
C PHE A 14 3.46 -14.19 12.49
N GLU A 15 3.03 -15.05 11.56
CA GLU A 15 3.80 -16.22 11.09
C GLU A 15 4.40 -17.07 12.23
N GLY A 16 3.64 -17.23 13.32
CA GLY A 16 4.06 -17.97 14.52
C GLY A 16 4.92 -17.16 15.51
N GLN A 17 5.49 -16.02 15.10
CA GLN A 17 6.30 -15.14 15.94
C GLN A 17 5.43 -14.24 16.83
N PRO A 18 5.63 -14.23 18.16
CA PRO A 18 4.89 -13.35 19.06
C PRO A 18 5.33 -11.87 18.88
N LEU A 19 4.40 -11.01 18.46
CA LEU A 19 4.62 -9.58 18.26
C LEU A 19 4.58 -8.77 19.56
N ASP A 20 3.91 -9.29 20.58
CA ASP A 20 3.75 -8.65 21.90
C ASP A 20 5.07 -8.59 22.70
N GLN A 21 6.04 -9.44 22.35
CA GLN A 21 7.36 -9.49 22.96
C GLN A 21 8.40 -8.63 22.24
N LEU A 22 8.07 -8.09 21.06
CA LEU A 22 8.98 -7.30 20.23
C LEU A 22 8.92 -5.82 20.60
N ASN A 23 10.03 -5.10 20.45
CA ASN A 23 10.06 -3.64 20.52
C ASN A 23 9.74 -3.00 19.15
N GLN A 24 9.57 -1.68 19.09
CA GLN A 24 9.20 -0.98 17.85
C GLN A 24 10.25 -1.12 16.73
N GLN A 25 11.55 -1.18 17.05
CA GLN A 25 12.60 -1.39 16.05
C GLN A 25 12.50 -2.79 15.43
N GLN A 26 12.17 -3.81 16.22
CA GLN A 26 12.00 -5.19 15.77
C GLN A 26 10.72 -5.39 14.95
N VAL A 27 9.64 -4.65 15.25
CA VAL A 27 8.37 -4.73 14.49
C VAL A 27 8.45 -3.97 13.16
N ARG A 28 9.25 -2.91 13.08
CA ARG A 28 9.37 -2.07 11.88
C ARG A 28 9.68 -2.84 10.57
N PRO A 29 10.63 -3.79 10.52
CA PRO A 29 10.88 -4.57 9.30
C PRO A 29 9.68 -5.45 8.90
N LEU A 30 9.01 -6.09 9.87
CA LEU A 30 7.87 -6.98 9.62
C LEU A 30 6.68 -6.26 8.96
N ARG A 31 6.56 -4.94 9.13
CA ARG A 31 5.50 -4.15 8.46
C ARG A 31 5.58 -4.22 6.93
N ARG A 32 6.74 -4.53 6.35
CA ARG A 32 6.88 -4.71 4.90
C ARG A 32 6.21 -5.98 4.39
N GLU A 33 6.02 -6.96 5.27
CA GLU A 33 5.37 -8.25 4.99
C GLU A 33 3.86 -8.18 5.26
N MET A 34 3.37 -7.07 5.80
CA MET A 34 1.96 -6.86 6.16
C MET A 34 1.33 -5.82 5.24
N GLN A 35 0.66 -6.26 4.18
CA GLN A 35 -0.11 -5.36 3.33
C GLN A 35 -1.51 -5.14 3.93
N VAL A 36 -1.86 -3.89 4.22
CA VAL A 36 -3.18 -3.52 4.73
C VAL A 36 -4.05 -2.98 3.61
N VAL A 37 -5.25 -3.54 3.49
CA VAL A 37 -6.32 -3.02 2.64
C VAL A 37 -7.41 -2.48 3.57
N PHE A 38 -7.70 -1.18 3.46
CA PHE A 38 -8.74 -0.53 4.28
C PHE A 38 -10.13 -0.80 3.70
N GLN A 39 -11.14 -0.99 4.57
CA GLN A 39 -12.53 -1.20 4.16
C GLN A 39 -13.15 0.04 3.51
N ASP A 40 -12.70 1.24 3.92
CA ASP A 40 -12.93 2.48 3.19
C ASP A 40 -11.68 2.80 2.37
N PRO A 41 -11.62 2.37 1.09
CA PRO A 41 -10.49 2.68 0.25
C PRO A 41 -10.35 4.19 0.04
N PHE A 42 -11.44 4.95 0.11
CA PHE A 42 -11.49 6.37 -0.26
C PHE A 42 -10.90 7.28 0.82
N GLY A 43 -11.17 7.00 2.10
CA GLY A 43 -10.57 7.74 3.21
C GLY A 43 -9.05 7.58 3.31
N SER A 44 -8.49 6.55 2.65
CA SER A 44 -7.06 6.23 2.70
C SER A 44 -6.22 6.79 1.53
N LEU A 45 -6.87 7.22 0.44
CA LEU A 45 -6.19 7.75 -0.74
C LEU A 45 -6.07 9.27 -0.67
N SER A 46 -4.87 9.81 -0.89
CA SER A 46 -4.67 11.25 -0.97
C SER A 46 -5.35 11.80 -2.22
N PRO A 47 -6.32 12.73 -2.10
CA PRO A 47 -7.01 13.29 -3.26
C PRO A 47 -6.11 14.20 -4.11
N ARG A 48 -4.91 14.53 -3.59
CA ARG A 48 -3.91 15.40 -4.23
C ARG A 48 -2.90 14.64 -5.08
N MET A 49 -2.96 13.31 -5.09
CA MET A 49 -2.03 12.45 -5.82
C MET A 49 -2.73 11.74 -6.96
N CYS A 50 -2.07 11.62 -8.10
CA CYS A 50 -2.56 10.80 -9.20
C CYS A 50 -2.29 9.31 -8.94
N VAL A 51 -2.88 8.44 -9.75
CA VAL A 51 -2.79 6.98 -9.57
C VAL A 51 -1.35 6.49 -9.57
N SER A 52 -0.48 7.00 -10.46
CA SER A 52 0.95 6.63 -10.47
C SER A 52 1.68 7.02 -9.18
N GLU A 53 1.37 8.19 -8.61
CA GLU A 53 1.96 8.65 -7.37
C GLU A 53 1.56 7.79 -6.17
N ILE A 54 0.30 7.33 -6.16
CA ILE A 54 -0.29 6.44 -5.14
C ILE A 54 0.31 5.05 -5.25
N VAL A 55 0.20 4.40 -6.42
CA VAL A 55 0.67 3.03 -6.65
C VAL A 55 2.20 2.95 -6.51
N GLY A 56 2.91 3.99 -6.96
CA GLY A 56 4.37 4.09 -6.86
C GLY A 56 4.90 4.55 -5.50
N GLU A 57 4.04 4.90 -4.54
CA GLU A 57 4.49 5.52 -3.28
C GLU A 57 5.43 4.61 -2.49
N GLY A 58 5.09 3.33 -2.37
CA GLY A 58 5.93 2.33 -1.70
C GLY A 58 7.31 2.18 -2.36
N LEU A 59 7.35 2.17 -3.69
CA LEU A 59 8.60 2.05 -4.46
C LEU A 59 9.52 3.25 -4.22
N ARG A 60 8.98 4.48 -4.24
CA ARG A 60 9.74 5.70 -3.92
C ARG A 60 10.24 5.73 -2.48
N ILE A 61 9.36 5.48 -1.52
CA ILE A 61 9.70 5.53 -0.08
C ILE A 61 10.82 4.53 0.24
N HIS A 62 10.81 3.36 -0.41
CA HIS A 62 11.81 2.33 -0.22
C HIS A 62 12.99 2.39 -1.20
N LYS A 63 13.04 3.39 -2.10
CA LYS A 63 14.09 3.55 -3.12
C LYS A 63 14.32 2.27 -3.95
N MET A 64 13.24 1.62 -4.36
CA MET A 64 13.28 0.38 -5.12
C MET A 64 13.31 0.67 -6.64
N GLY A 65 14.37 0.23 -7.32
CA GLY A 65 14.53 0.41 -8.76
C GLY A 65 14.78 1.87 -9.21
N THR A 66 15.06 2.01 -10.50
CA THR A 66 15.18 3.28 -11.22
C THR A 66 13.80 3.86 -11.55
N PRO A 67 13.68 5.15 -11.89
CA PRO A 67 12.40 5.75 -12.31
C PRO A 67 11.71 4.99 -13.45
N ALA A 68 12.48 4.48 -14.42
CA ALA A 68 11.95 3.71 -15.53
C ALA A 68 11.40 2.33 -15.09
N GLU A 69 12.09 1.65 -14.17
CA GLU A 69 11.62 0.38 -13.60
C GLU A 69 10.37 0.58 -12.74
N GLN A 70 10.29 1.68 -11.99
CA GLN A 70 9.11 2.04 -11.21
C GLN A 70 7.90 2.29 -12.11
N GLU A 71 8.08 3.07 -13.18
CA GLU A 71 7.02 3.32 -14.18
C GLU A 71 6.53 2.01 -14.80
N ALA A 72 7.46 1.12 -15.19
CA ALA A 72 7.10 -0.19 -15.75
C ALA A 72 6.32 -1.05 -14.75
N ALA A 73 6.71 -1.05 -13.48
CA ALA A 73 6.00 -1.77 -12.41
C ALA A 73 4.59 -1.22 -12.16
N ILE A 74 4.42 0.11 -12.17
CA ILE A 74 3.11 0.75 -12.04
C ILE A 74 2.20 0.35 -13.21
N ILE A 75 2.71 0.40 -14.45
CA ILE A 75 1.96 0.00 -15.63
C ILE A 75 1.55 -1.47 -15.56
N ALA A 76 2.44 -2.35 -15.08
CA ALA A 76 2.13 -3.76 -14.91
C ALA A 76 1.02 -3.98 -13.86
N ALA A 77 1.11 -3.31 -12.71
CA ALA A 77 0.12 -3.40 -11.65
C ALA A 77 -1.28 -2.94 -12.12
N LEU A 78 -1.36 -1.83 -12.88
CA LEU A 78 -2.64 -1.37 -13.44
C LEU A 78 -3.26 -2.38 -14.40
N LYS A 79 -2.45 -3.02 -15.25
CA LYS A 79 -2.93 -4.08 -16.16
C LYS A 79 -3.43 -5.30 -15.38
N GLU A 80 -2.75 -5.69 -14.31
CA GLU A 80 -3.11 -6.83 -13.48
C GLU A 80 -4.50 -6.68 -12.85
N VAL A 81 -4.86 -5.46 -12.43
CA VAL A 81 -6.19 -5.14 -11.90
C VAL A 81 -7.22 -4.75 -12.99
N GLY A 82 -6.83 -4.83 -14.27
CA GLY A 82 -7.69 -4.56 -15.42
C GLY A 82 -8.03 -3.08 -15.60
N LEU A 83 -7.09 -2.20 -15.29
CA LEU A 83 -7.14 -0.75 -15.57
C LEU A 83 -6.27 -0.41 -16.78
N ASP A 84 -6.69 0.60 -17.53
CA ASP A 84 -5.91 1.17 -18.62
C ASP A 84 -4.65 1.84 -18.04
N PRO A 85 -3.43 1.53 -18.55
CA PRO A 85 -2.20 2.20 -18.13
C PRO A 85 -2.26 3.73 -18.22
N ASP A 86 -3.02 4.30 -19.14
CA ASP A 86 -3.16 5.77 -19.25
C ASP A 86 -3.94 6.39 -18.08
N ALA A 87 -4.66 5.55 -17.34
CA ALA A 87 -5.30 5.98 -16.10
C ALA A 87 -4.30 6.36 -14.99
N ARG A 88 -3.00 6.03 -15.14
CA ARG A 88 -1.93 6.38 -14.20
C ARG A 88 -1.75 7.89 -13.97
N HIS A 89 -2.17 8.70 -14.94
CA HIS A 89 -2.12 10.17 -14.88
C HIS A 89 -3.37 10.80 -14.26
N ARG A 90 -4.42 10.01 -14.03
CA ARG A 90 -5.70 10.47 -13.50
C ARG A 90 -5.68 10.49 -11.98
N TYR A 91 -6.52 11.33 -11.40
CA TYR A 91 -6.78 11.40 -9.97
C TYR A 91 -7.89 10.42 -9.55
N PRO A 92 -7.89 9.95 -8.29
CA PRO A 92 -8.89 9.00 -7.80
C PRO A 92 -10.36 9.45 -8.02
N HIS A 93 -10.63 10.76 -7.95
CA HIS A 93 -11.98 11.29 -8.12
C HIS A 93 -12.52 11.19 -9.57
N GLU A 94 -11.66 10.89 -10.55
CA GLU A 94 -12.03 10.80 -11.96
C GLU A 94 -12.55 9.42 -12.39
N PHE A 95 -12.35 8.38 -11.57
CA PHE A 95 -12.85 7.03 -11.86
C PHE A 95 -14.31 6.89 -11.42
N SER A 96 -15.04 5.86 -11.85
CA SER A 96 -16.33 5.44 -11.24
C SER A 96 -16.08 4.40 -10.14
N GLY A 97 -17.06 4.05 -9.29
CA GLY A 97 -16.85 3.24 -8.09
C GLY A 97 -16.07 1.93 -8.28
N GLY A 98 -16.39 1.13 -9.30
CA GLY A 98 -15.72 -0.16 -9.55
C GLY A 98 -14.25 -0.04 -9.98
N PRO A 99 -13.91 0.76 -11.00
CA PRO A 99 -12.53 1.09 -11.35
C PRO A 99 -11.74 1.78 -10.22
N ARG A 100 -12.41 2.47 -9.30
CA ARG A 100 -11.80 3.12 -8.12
C ARG A 100 -11.38 2.13 -7.02
N GLN A 101 -11.98 0.94 -7.01
CA GLN A 101 -11.79 -0.08 -5.96
C GLN A 101 -10.73 -1.13 -6.34
N ARG A 102 -10.33 -1.15 -7.61
CA ARG A 102 -9.30 -1.99 -8.21
C ARG A 102 -7.98 -1.23 -8.22
#